data_AF-A0A969IEJ1-F1
#
_entry.id   AF-A0A969IEJ1-F1
#
_cell.length_a   1.000
_cell.length_b   1.000
_cell.length_c   1.000
_cell.angle_alpha   90.00
_cell.angle_beta   90.00
_cell.angle_gamma   90.00
#
_symmetry.space_group_name_H-M   'P 1'
#
loop_
_entity.id
_entity.type
_entity.pdbx_description
1 polymer ?
#
loop_
_entity_poly.entity_id
_entity_poly.type
_entity_poly.pdbx_seq_one_letter_code
_entity_poly.pdbx_strand_id
1 'polypeptide(L)' 'MSFEGKVAIVTGASPGIGATLAEELARRGAHVACVARARSIGKHLQSGQQGTDPASGRGTAIEL' A
#
# COMPACT_ATOMS: atom_id res chain seq x y z
N MET A 1 -4.70 7.79 -15.48
CA MET A 1 -4.83 6.32 -15.42
C MET A 1 -5.35 5.94 -14.04
N SER A 2 -6.39 5.10 -13.99
CA SER A 2 -6.96 4.50 -12.76
C SER A 2 -6.22 3.19 -12.45
N PHE A 3 -6.06 2.88 -11.16
CA PHE A 3 -5.50 1.62 -10.67
C PHE A 3 -6.53 0.77 -9.93
N GLU A 4 -7.82 1.09 -10.06
CA GLU A 4 -8.91 0.28 -9.51
C GLU A 4 -8.78 -1.18 -9.97
N GLY A 5 -8.95 -2.11 -9.04
CA GLY A 5 -8.88 -3.53 -9.33
C GLY A 5 -7.47 -4.08 -9.46
N LYS A 6 -6.42 -3.25 -9.34
CA LYS A 6 -5.02 -3.68 -9.50
C LYS A 6 -4.37 -3.97 -8.16
N VAL A 7 -3.41 -4.91 -8.18
CA VAL A 7 -2.55 -5.20 -7.03
C VAL A 7 -1.16 -4.65 -7.31
N ALA A 8 -0.57 -3.96 -6.33
CA ALA A 8 0.78 -3.42 -6.40
C ALA A 8 1.61 -3.86 -5.19
N ILE A 9 2.88 -4.17 -5.41
CA ILE A 9 3.86 -4.42 -4.34
C ILE A 9 4.88 -3.30 -4.39
N VAL A 10 5.07 -2.61 -3.26
CA VAL A 10 6.04 -1.53 -3.11
C VAL A 10 7.16 -1.99 -2.19
N THR A 11 8.35 -2.19 -2.74
CA THR A 11 9.57 -2.47 -1.97
C THR A 11 10.24 -1.15 -1.57
N GLY A 12 10.91 -1.14 -0.42
CA GLY A 12 11.48 0.11 0.11
C GLY A 12 10.41 1.08 0.60
N ALA A 13 9.27 0.58 1.10
CA ALA A 13 8.14 1.38 1.61
C ALA A 13 8.42 2.10 2.96
N SER A 14 9.69 2.20 3.34
CA SER A 14 10.15 3.06 4.45
C SER A 14 9.81 4.53 4.16
N PRO A 15 9.91 5.44 5.16
CA PRO A 15 9.64 6.86 4.96
C PRO A 15 10.42 7.43 3.77
N GLY A 16 9.73 8.18 2.91
CA GLY A 16 10.27 8.70 1.64
C GLY A 16 9.43 8.30 0.44
N ILE A 17 10.08 8.15 -0.73
CA ILE A 17 9.41 7.93 -2.02
C ILE A 17 8.54 6.67 -2.01
N GLY A 18 9.01 5.58 -1.41
CA GLY A 18 8.26 4.32 -1.35
C GLY A 18 6.93 4.47 -0.61
N ALA A 19 6.94 5.16 0.53
CA ALA A 19 5.72 5.45 1.29
C ALA A 19 4.74 6.32 0.49
N THR A 20 5.21 7.41 -0.12
CA THR A 20 4.35 8.30 -0.91
C THR A 20 3.78 7.60 -2.15
N LEU A 21 4.57 6.75 -2.79
CA LEU A 21 4.11 5.97 -3.95
C LEU A 21 3.03 4.96 -3.54
N ALA A 22 3.23 4.26 -2.43
CA ALA A 22 2.24 3.31 -1.90
C ALA A 22 0.91 4.01 -1.56
N GLU A 23 0.98 5.19 -0.96
CA GLU A 23 -0.21 6.02 -0.68
C GLU A 23 -0.92 6.44 -1.98
N GLU A 24 -0.18 6.91 -2.98
CA GLU A 24 -0.78 7.35 -4.24
C GLU A 24 -1.40 6.20 -5.05
N LEU A 25 -0.79 5.02 -5.02
CA LEU A 25 -1.35 3.81 -5.63
C LEU A 25 -2.66 3.41 -4.95
N ALA A 26 -2.69 3.40 -3.61
CA ALA A 26 -3.89 3.09 -2.84
C ALA A 26 -5.00 4.11 -3.09
N ARG A 27 -4.67 5.42 -3.13
CA ARG A 27 -5.61 6.51 -3.43
C ARG A 27 -6.26 6.38 -4.82
N ARG A 28 -5.57 5.73 -5.76
CA ARG A 28 -6.07 5.46 -7.12
C ARG A 28 -6.73 4.09 -7.28
N GLY A 29 -7.09 3.44 -6.16
CA GLY A 29 -7.87 2.20 -6.14
C GLY A 29 -7.06 0.91 -6.19
N ALA A 30 -5.72 0.99 -6.13
CA ALA A 30 -4.91 -0.21 -6.05
C ALA A 30 -4.99 -0.86 -4.65
N HIS A 31 -4.90 -2.18 -4.62
CA HIS A 31 -4.54 -2.91 -3.41
C HIS A 31 -3.02 -2.96 -3.29
N VAL A 32 -2.45 -2.38 -2.23
CA VAL A 32 -1.00 -2.17 -2.13
C VAL A 32 -0.40 -2.97 -0.98
N ALA A 33 0.58 -3.82 -1.27
CA ALA A 33 1.43 -4.44 -0.25
C ALA A 33 2.73 -3.64 -0.10
N CYS A 34 3.00 -3.16 1.11
CA CYS A 34 4.20 -2.40 1.44
C CYS A 34 5.25 -3.29 2.09
N VAL A 35 6.46 -3.30 1.55
CA VAL A 35 7.58 -4.13 2.01
C VAL A 35 8.73 -3.22 2.46
N ALA A 36 9.03 -3.24 3.76
CA ALA A 36 10.10 -2.43 4.35
C ALA A 36 10.71 -3.13 5.58
N ARG A 37 11.99 -2.82 5.86
CA ARG A 37 12.70 -3.28 7.07
C ARG A 37 12.38 -2.45 8.32
N ALA A 38 11.70 -1.31 8.16
CA ALA A 38 11.42 -0.37 9.24
C ALA A 38 9.90 -0.29 9.47
N ARG A 39 9.49 -0.35 10.74
CA ARG A 39 8.08 -0.40 11.17
C ARG A 39 7.25 0.86 10.85
N SER A 40 7.91 1.94 10.43
CA SER A 40 7.27 3.22 10.09
C SER A 40 6.85 3.24 8.62
N ILE A 41 5.77 2.55 8.29
CA ILE A 41 5.05 2.75 7.03
C ILE A 41 4.05 3.88 7.26
N GLY A 42 3.89 4.78 6.29
CA GLY A 42 3.13 6.04 6.45
C GLY A 42 1.81 5.86 7.21
N LYS A 43 1.58 6.73 8.20
CA LYS A 43 0.41 6.79 9.10
C LYS A 43 -0.96 6.90 8.40
N HIS A 44 -0.96 7.01 7.07
CA HIS A 44 -2.16 7.16 6.24
C HIS A 44 -2.61 5.84 5.57
N LEU A 45 -1.79 4.77 5.63
CA LEU A 45 -2.18 3.44 5.17
C LEU A 45 -2.84 2.69 6.34
N GLN A 46 -4.16 2.55 6.32
CA GLN A 46 -4.91 1.84 7.36
C GLN A 46 -4.46 0.37 7.43
N SER A 47 -3.86 -0.02 8.55
CA SER A 47 -3.49 -1.40 8.82
C SER A 47 -4.75 -2.22 9.15
N GLY A 48 -5.32 -2.89 8.15
CA GLY A 48 -6.25 -3.99 8.38
C GLY A 48 -7.40 -4.08 7.39
N GLN A 49 -7.45 -5.19 6.65
CA GLN A 49 -8.41 -6.29 6.77
C GLN A 49 -8.31 -7.14 5.49
N GLN A 50 -8.00 -8.42 5.66
CA GLN A 50 -8.07 -9.44 4.59
C GLN A 50 -9.50 -9.49 4.04
N GLY A 51 -9.70 -8.91 2.86
CA GLY A 51 -10.92 -9.01 2.09
C GLY A 51 -10.54 -9.02 0.62
N THR A 52 -10.92 -10.08 -0.09
CA THR A 52 -10.53 -10.39 -1.48
C THR A 52 -11.22 -9.51 -2.53
N ASP A 53 -11.65 -8.29 -2.18
CA ASP A 53 -12.33 -7.38 -3.10
C ASP A 53 -11.34 -6.36 -3.68
N PRO A 54 -10.91 -6.52 -4.95
CA PRO A 54 -9.91 -5.69 -5.58
C PRO A 54 -10.41 -4.27 -5.89
N ALA A 55 -11.70 -3.96 -5.70
CA ALA A 55 -12.29 -2.65 -6.00
C ALA A 55 -12.14 -1.60 -4.88
N SER A 56 -11.63 -1.98 -3.71
CA SER A 56 -11.48 -1.07 -2.57
C SER A 56 -10.00 -0.78 -2.32
N GLY A 57 -9.51 0.38 -2.78
CA GLY A 57 -8.14 0.85 -2.51
C GLY A 57 -7.78 0.75 -1.03
N ARG A 58 -6.88 -0.18 -0.68
CA ARG A 58 -6.46 -0.52 0.69
C ARG A 58 -4.99 -0.92 0.69
N GLY A 59 -4.28 -0.66 1.79
CA GLY A 59 -2.87 -1.00 1.96
C GLY A 59 -2.63 -2.08 3.02
N THR A 60 -1.72 -3.01 2.77
CA THR A 60 -1.23 -4.00 3.74
C THR A 60 0.27 -3.80 4.00
N ALA A 61 0.64 -3.76 5.26
CA ALA A 61 2.01 -3.67 5.76
C ALA A 61 2.64 -5.07 5.88
N ILE A 62 3.80 -5.31 5.25
CA ILE A 62 4.60 -6.53 5.42
C ILE A 62 6.01 -6.14 5.90
N GLU A 63 6.33 -6.51 7.14
CA GLU A 63 7.66 -6.33 7.73
C GLU A 63 8.55 -7.52 7.32
N LEU A 64 9.81 -7.26 6.93
CA LEU A 64 10.83 -8.27 6.63
C LEU A 64 11.90 -8.33 7.72
#